data_AF-A0AAW8AR07-F1
#
_entry.id   AF-A0AAW8AR07-F1
#
_cell.length_a   1.000
_cell.length_b   1.000
_cell.length_c   1.000
_cell.angle_alpha   90.00
_cell.angle_beta   90.00
_cell.angle_gamma   90.00
#
_symmetry.space_group_name_H-M   'P 1'
#
loop_
_entity.id
_entity.type
_entity.pdbx_description
1 polymer ?
#
loop_
_entity_poly.entity_id
_entity_poly.type
_entity_poly.pdbx_seq_one_letter_code
_entity_poly.pdbx_strand_id
1 'polypeptide(L)'
;HLQAQPADWLFGRVLFDHDGALVPEPFIVPSYSYGNLVTRNFVPHPATFIRATVFRELGGFRRDLKFAMDYEFFLRLGRAHPPL
;
A
#
# COMPACT_ATOMS: atom_id res chain seq x y z
N HIS A 1 -5.72 21.15 7.67
CA HIS A 1 -4.51 20.95 8.48
C HIS A 1 -4.43 19.45 8.77
N LEU A 2 -3.57 18.69 8.07
CA LEU A 2 -3.36 17.27 8.40
C LEU A 2 -2.57 17.21 9.71
N GLN A 3 -3.23 16.88 10.82
CA GLN A 3 -2.52 16.51 12.04
C GLN A 3 -1.83 15.18 11.78
N ALA A 4 -0.50 15.15 11.89
CA ALA A 4 0.28 13.94 11.74
C ALA A 4 -0.05 12.99 12.89
N GLN A 5 -0.94 12.03 12.64
CA GLN A 5 -1.11 10.89 13.53
C GLN A 5 0.11 9.98 13.35
N PRO A 6 0.70 9.44 14.43
CA PRO A 6 1.81 8.52 14.32
C PRO A 6 1.34 7.23 13.65
N ALA A 7 1.62 7.08 12.36
CA ALA A 7 1.31 5.89 11.58
C ALA A 7 2.58 5.31 10.95
N ASP A 8 2.65 3.99 10.91
CA ASP A 8 3.80 3.27 10.34
C ASP A 8 3.76 3.20 8.83
N TRP A 9 2.56 3.30 8.25
CA TRP A 9 2.37 3.40 6.82
C TRP A 9 1.00 3.99 6.47
N LEU A 10 0.90 4.46 5.23
CA LEU A 10 -0.32 4.93 4.61
C LEU A 10 -0.26 4.65 3.12
N PHE A 11 -1.41 4.60 2.47
CA PHE A 11 -1.49 4.51 1.02
C PHE A 11 -2.57 5.44 0.48
N GLY A 12 -2.27 6.03 -0.68
CA GLY A 12 -3.17 6.94 -1.39
C GLY A 12 -3.90 6.27 -2.54
N ARG A 13 -4.41 7.11 -3.44
CA ARG A 13 -4.92 6.71 -4.76
C ARG A 13 -3.89 7.09 -5.83
N VAL A 14 -3.95 6.40 -6.96
CA VAL A 14 -3.15 6.73 -8.15
C VAL A 14 -4.05 7.29 -9.24
N LEU A 15 -3.46 8.13 -10.08
CA LEU A 15 -4.04 8.60 -11.33
C LEU A 15 -3.24 7.98 -12.49
N PHE A 16 -3.92 7.66 -13.57
CA PHE A 16 -3.31 7.23 -14.81
C PHE A 16 -3.15 8.43 -15.73
N ASP A 17 -2.01 8.51 -16.41
CA ASP A 17 -1.84 9.41 -17.54
C ASP A 17 -2.32 8.69 -18.81
N HIS A 18 -3.31 9.26 -19.47
CA HIS A 18 -3.80 8.85 -20.79
C HIS A 18 -3.67 10.03 -21.74
N ASP A 19 -2.60 10.02 -22.55
CA ASP A 19 -2.29 11.06 -23.54
C ASP A 19 -2.31 12.49 -22.97
N GLY A 20 -1.77 12.67 -21.75
CA GLY A 20 -1.71 13.96 -21.05
C GLY A 20 -2.96 14.27 -20.21
N ALA A 21 -3.97 13.41 -20.20
CA ALA A 21 -5.12 13.51 -19.31
C ALA A 21 -4.91 12.64 -18.07
N LEU A 22 -5.08 13.22 -16.88
CA LEU A 22 -5.06 12.49 -15.61
C LEU A 22 -6.43 11.86 -15.35
N VAL A 23 -6.49 10.53 -15.35
CA VAL A 23 -7.72 9.75 -15.16
C VAL A 23 -7.63 8.99 -13.84
N PRO A 24 -8.62 9.11 -12.93
CA PRO A 24 -8.63 8.31 -11.70
C PRO A 24 -8.86 6.83 -11.99
N GLU A 25 -8.33 5.97 -11.13
CA GLU A 25 -8.62 4.54 -11.20
C GLU A 25 -10.13 4.27 -10.99
N PRO A 26 -10.78 3.48 -11.86
CA PRO A 26 -12.22 3.22 -11.77
C PRO A 26 -12.61 2.29 -10.60
N PHE A 27 -11.62 1.67 -9.95
CA PHE A 27 -11.82 0.73 -8.87
C PHE A 27 -12.25 1.44 -7.58
N ILE A 28 -13.33 0.96 -6.96
CA ILE A 28 -13.79 1.44 -5.66
C ILE A 28 -13.00 0.72 -4.58
N VAL A 29 -12.07 1.43 -3.95
CA VAL A 29 -11.25 0.89 -2.87
C VAL A 29 -12.13 0.61 -1.65
N PRO A 30 -12.11 -0.61 -1.10
CA PRO A 30 -12.80 -0.90 0.14
C PRO A 30 -12.14 -0.15 1.31
N SER A 31 -12.91 0.12 2.36
CA SER A 31 -12.32 0.50 3.65
C SER A 31 -11.29 -0.54 4.07
N TYR A 32 -10.18 -0.06 4.65
CA TYR A 32 -9.11 -0.96 5.05
C TYR A 32 -9.60 -1.96 6.10
N SER A 33 -9.37 -3.24 5.82
CA SER A 33 -9.33 -4.31 6.81
C SER A 33 -8.32 -5.33 6.34
N TYR A 34 -7.68 -6.04 7.28
CA TYR A 34 -6.73 -7.08 6.90
C TYR A 34 -7.39 -8.17 6.02
N GLY A 35 -8.65 -8.52 6.29
CA GLY A 35 -9.40 -9.49 5.48
C GLY A 35 -9.64 -9.02 4.03
N ASN A 36 -9.94 -7.72 3.84
CA ASN A 36 -10.02 -7.15 2.49
C ASN A 36 -8.66 -7.17 1.81
N LEU A 37 -7.58 -6.88 2.56
CA LEU A 37 -6.23 -6.87 1.99
C LEU A 37 -5.86 -8.25 1.45
N VAL A 38 -6.12 -9.31 2.21
CA VAL A 38 -5.88 -10.73 1.84
C VAL A 38 -6.60 -11.14 0.55
N THR A 39 -7.75 -10.52 0.23
CA THR A 39 -8.62 -10.98 -0.86
C THR A 39 -8.65 -10.07 -2.08
N ARG A 40 -8.19 -8.81 -1.98
CA ARG A 40 -8.47 -7.80 -3.02
C ARG A 40 -7.26 -7.01 -3.52
N ASN A 41 -6.08 -7.16 -2.93
CA ASN A 41 -4.83 -6.48 -3.36
C ASN A 41 -5.04 -5.02 -3.82
N PHE A 42 -5.68 -4.20 -2.98
CA PHE A 42 -6.14 -2.86 -3.37
C PHE A 42 -5.16 -1.74 -3.02
N VAL A 43 -3.98 -2.07 -2.50
CA VAL A 43 -2.98 -1.08 -2.06
C VAL A 43 -2.09 -0.72 -3.24
N PRO A 44 -2.14 0.52 -3.75
CA PRO A 44 -1.31 0.92 -4.88
C PRO A 44 0.13 1.17 -4.42
N HIS A 45 1.05 0.35 -4.89
CA HIS A 45 2.47 0.46 -4.57
C HIS A 45 3.06 1.87 -4.84
N PRO A 46 2.76 2.55 -5.98
CA PRO A 46 3.33 3.89 -6.25
C PRO A 46 2.89 4.98 -5.27
N ALA A 47 1.77 4.79 -4.59
CA ALA A 47 1.20 5.75 -3.65
C ALA A 47 1.25 5.24 -2.19
N THR A 48 2.14 4.30 -1.89
CA THR A 48 2.32 3.75 -0.55
C THR A 48 3.57 4.32 0.12
N PHE A 49 3.42 4.84 1.34
CA PHE A 49 4.50 5.37 2.15
C PHE A 49 4.64 4.55 3.43
N ILE A 50 5.85 4.12 3.75
CA ILE A 50 6.15 3.24 4.89
C ILE A 50 7.31 3.85 5.67
N ARG A 51 7.22 3.81 7.00
CA ARG A 51 8.33 4.18 7.88
C ARG A 51 9.52 3.28 7.59
N ALA A 52 10.68 3.89 7.32
CA ALA A 52 11.89 3.14 6.96
C ALA A 52 12.33 2.11 8.01
N THR A 53 12.08 2.36 9.30
CA THR A 53 12.35 1.39 10.37
C THR A 53 11.48 0.14 10.23
N VAL A 54 10.18 0.31 9.99
CA VAL A 54 9.23 -0.81 9.81
C VAL A 54 9.53 -1.60 8.54
N PHE A 55 9.87 -0.92 7.43
CA PHE A 55 10.28 -1.61 6.21
C PHE A 55 11.50 -2.53 6.43
N ARG A 56 12.50 -2.05 7.19
CA ARG A 56 13.70 -2.84 7.53
C ARG A 56 13.41 -3.95 8.55
N GLU A 57 12.59 -3.66 9.56
CA GLU A 57 12.16 -4.63 10.57
C GLU A 57 11.47 -5.83 9.92
N LEU A 58 10.59 -5.58 8.96
CA LEU A 58 9.91 -6.62 8.19
C LEU A 58 10.81 -7.23 7.09
N GLY A 59 12.10 -6.88 6.98
CA GLY A 59 13.01 -7.46 6.00
C GLY A 59 12.79 -7.03 4.54
N GLY A 60 11.97 -6.00 4.31
CA GLY A 60 11.70 -5.43 2.99
C GLY A 60 11.04 -6.39 2.00
N PHE A 61 11.17 -6.09 0.71
CA PHE A 61 10.63 -6.92 -0.36
C PHE A 61 11.43 -8.20 -0.55
N ARG A 62 10.72 -9.31 -0.69
CA ARG A 62 11.29 -10.60 -1.09
C ARG A 62 11.72 -10.56 -2.56
N ARG A 63 13.04 -10.72 -2.79
CA ARG A 63 13.64 -10.63 -4.13
C ARG A 63 13.53 -11.93 -4.94
N ASP A 64 13.15 -13.02 -4.29
CA ASP A 64 12.90 -14.32 -4.94
C ASP A 64 11.51 -14.40 -5.59
N LEU A 65 10.63 -13.43 -5.30
CA LEU A 65 9.34 -13.29 -5.96
C LEU A 65 9.50 -12.49 -7.27
N LYS A 66 9.29 -13.16 -8.40
CA LYS A 66 9.29 -12.52 -9.73
C LYS A 66 8.14 -11.52 -9.91
N PHE A 67 7.03 -11.75 -9.21
CA PHE A 67 5.81 -10.94 -9.24
C PHE A 67 5.23 -10.80 -7.83
N ALA A 68 4.41 -9.77 -7.61
CA ALA A 68 3.67 -9.56 -6.36
C ALA A 68 4.54 -9.42 -5.08
N MET A 69 5.81 -9.01 -5.22
CA MET A 69 6.71 -8.71 -4.10
C MET A 69 6.17 -7.64 -3.15
N ASP A 70 5.43 -6.68 -3.72
CA ASP A 70 4.75 -5.59 -3.03
C ASP A 70 3.52 -6.10 -2.29
N TYR A 71 2.66 -6.86 -2.96
CA TYR A 71 1.48 -7.44 -2.32
C TYR A 71 1.85 -8.37 -1.16
N GLU A 72 2.85 -9.24 -1.35
CA GLU A 72 3.38 -10.10 -0.29
C GLU A 72 3.85 -9.28 0.91
N PHE A 73 4.60 -8.20 0.65
CA PHE A 73 5.06 -7.31 1.71
C PHE A 73 3.90 -6.58 2.41
N PHE A 74 2.89 -6.10 1.66
CA PHE A 74 1.71 -5.47 2.24
C PHE A 74 0.91 -6.43 3.13
N LEU A 75 0.85 -7.72 2.80
CA LEU A 75 0.22 -8.72 3.68
C LEU A 75 0.95 -8.91 5.01
N ARG A 76 2.28 -8.78 5.03
CA ARG A 76 3.05 -8.79 6.29
C ARG A 76 2.90 -7.48 7.05
N LEU A 77 3.03 -6.36 6.35
CA LEU A 77 2.89 -5.02 6.90
C LEU A 77 1.51 -4.82 7.53
N GLY A 78 0.44 -5.08 6.79
CA GLY A 78 -0.93 -4.89 7.26
C GLY A 78 -1.37 -5.86 8.36
N ARG A 79 -0.64 -6.96 8.56
CA ARG A 79 -0.82 -7.89 9.67
C ARG A 79 -0.20 -7.35 10.96
N ALA A 80 0.95 -6.69 10.86
CA ALA A 80 1.73 -6.19 11.99
C ALA A 80 1.37 -4.75 12.37
N HIS A 81 1.04 -3.90 11.39
CA HIS A 81 0.76 -2.48 11.56
C HIS A 81 -0.53 -2.10 10.81
N PRO A 82 -1.57 -1.56 11.48
CA PRO A 82 -2.69 -0.95 10.77
C PRO A 82 -2.25 0.35 10.07
N PRO A 83 -2.74 0.63 8.85
CA PRO A 83 -2.47 1.88 8.14
C PRO A 83 -3.25 3.06 8.74
N LEU A 84 -2.81 4.27 8.39
CA LEU A 84 -3.57 5.51 8.60
C LEU A 84 -4.79 5.63 7.68
#